data_AF-A0A0G4HWB5-F1
#
_entry.id   AF-A0A0G4HWB5-F1
#
_cell.length_a   1.000
_cell.length_b   1.000
_cell.length_c   1.000
_cell.angle_alpha   90.00
_cell.angle_beta   90.00
_cell.angle_gamma   90.00
#
_symmetry.space_group_name_H-M   'P 1'
#
loop_
_entity.id
_entity.type
_entity.pdbx_description
1 polymer ?
#
loop_
_entity_poly.entity_id
_entity_poly.type
_entity_poly.pdbx_seq_one_letter_code
_entity_poly.pdbx_strand_id
1 'polypeptide(L)'
;MRNRKAAGPATRLLNSSEEEIKDPSPSPPASKETKGFPKFWAFVPLYILTSVLVLGCVAVFWRWGGRGVIFTNVPKPLEFPVGVGEDGGNPSVTSDPKETDNKERPHPGAAIPYEVHAESNTLYALPVGTPRAVAFVFHGCGRDAQHFFEPYPEDVRVTRALLDSGLAVVALQSQDRKSKCWSVYDWSPKEDLGPVQESLLNFREKETELGLSGLLRLFFGHSSGGQFVADIIGTIPMDVAILHEPHELRRKRLLPVQTVPLPSRVAWLAMENDKGEWKASTWQLTRQITKRRHRWKGVEQQLFTATPKPLLPSTLADRMAGVSYEQSRDAYARARSEGFLDNHSRIVHDPRRTHIVPVMLPALPIEGVSDAEWRRHFEGERRKHLFTVVNRLFCSHEMTDEWMPQMVEFLLKPPEPPAD
;
A
#
# COMPACT_ATOMS: atom_id res chain seq x y z
N MET A 1 31.83 -54.52 16.92
CA MET A 1 30.77 -54.17 17.90
C MET A 1 31.31 -53.14 18.88
N ARG A 2 30.89 -51.87 18.79
CA ARG A 2 30.78 -50.91 19.90
C ARG A 2 30.06 -49.65 19.39
N ASN A 3 28.86 -49.45 19.95
CA ASN A 3 27.90 -48.42 19.61
C ASN A 3 28.41 -47.01 19.94
N ARG A 4 28.31 -46.07 18.97
CA ARG A 4 28.32 -44.63 19.25
C ARG A 4 26.86 -44.16 19.35
N LYS A 5 26.47 -43.74 20.56
CA LYS A 5 25.23 -42.99 20.81
C LYS A 5 25.45 -41.54 20.40
N ALA A 6 24.50 -41.00 19.63
CA ALA A 6 24.38 -39.59 19.29
C ALA A 6 23.95 -38.76 20.52
N ALA A 7 24.59 -37.62 20.72
CA ALA A 7 24.17 -36.58 21.65
C ALA A 7 23.40 -35.51 20.85
N GLY A 8 22.20 -35.16 21.35
CA GLY A 8 21.33 -34.15 20.76
C GLY A 8 21.79 -32.71 21.02
N PRO A 9 21.13 -31.71 20.39
CA PRO A 9 21.54 -30.31 20.46
C PRO A 9 21.08 -29.65 21.76
N ALA A 10 21.99 -28.86 22.34
CA ALA A 10 21.79 -28.10 23.57
C ALA A 10 20.89 -26.88 23.32
N THR A 11 19.78 -26.84 24.04
CA THR A 11 18.88 -25.70 24.18
C THR A 11 19.57 -24.62 25.01
N ARG A 12 19.87 -23.48 24.39
CA ARG A 12 20.45 -22.30 25.07
C ARG A 12 19.31 -21.47 25.66
N LEU A 13 19.10 -21.62 26.97
CA LEU A 13 18.23 -20.75 27.77
C LEU A 13 18.85 -19.36 27.85
N LEU A 14 18.16 -18.35 27.31
CA LEU A 14 18.46 -16.94 27.53
C LEU A 14 17.70 -16.49 28.79
N ASN A 15 18.45 -16.16 29.83
CA ASN A 15 17.97 -15.48 31.01
C ASN A 15 17.46 -14.08 30.62
N SER A 16 16.17 -13.83 30.82
CA SER A 16 15.58 -12.50 30.84
C SER A 16 15.92 -11.84 32.17
N SER A 17 16.79 -10.83 32.16
CA SER A 17 16.93 -9.89 33.26
C SER A 17 15.67 -9.02 33.34
N GLU A 18 15.01 -9.06 34.49
CA GLU A 18 13.93 -8.17 34.88
C GLU A 18 14.45 -6.73 34.91
N GLU A 19 14.01 -5.90 33.96
CA GLU A 19 14.14 -4.44 34.07
C GLU A 19 12.94 -3.90 34.86
N GLU A 20 13.28 -3.35 36.01
CA GLU A 20 12.45 -2.66 36.98
C GLU A 20 11.76 -1.44 36.34
N ILE A 21 10.44 -1.52 36.18
CA ILE A 21 9.59 -0.42 35.71
C ILE A 21 9.55 0.65 36.81
N LYS A 22 10.25 1.76 36.60
CA LYS A 22 10.12 2.98 37.42
C LYS A 22 8.84 3.73 37.05
N ASP A 23 7.99 3.95 38.05
CA ASP A 23 6.82 4.80 37.97
C ASP A 23 7.16 6.25 37.56
N PRO A 24 6.33 6.91 36.75
CA PRO A 24 6.54 8.30 36.36
C PRO A 24 6.23 9.26 37.51
N SER A 25 7.23 10.09 37.84
CA SER A 25 7.12 11.24 38.75
C SER A 25 6.02 12.24 38.34
N PRO A 26 5.42 12.94 39.31
CA PRO A 26 4.28 13.83 39.10
C PRO A 26 4.64 15.13 38.37
N SER A 27 3.72 15.58 37.52
CA SER A 27 3.79 16.82 36.75
C SER A 27 3.88 18.08 37.64
N PRO A 28 4.66 19.10 37.25
CA PRO A 28 4.70 20.38 37.97
C PRO A 28 3.46 21.25 37.66
N PRO A 29 3.09 22.19 38.56
CA PRO A 29 1.88 22.97 38.45
C PRO A 29 1.98 24.06 37.38
N ALA A 30 0.84 24.33 36.73
CA ALA A 30 0.66 25.36 35.72
C ALA A 30 0.80 26.77 36.33
N SER A 31 1.78 27.55 35.86
CA SER A 31 1.84 28.99 36.09
C SER A 31 1.26 29.75 34.89
N LYS A 32 0.32 30.64 35.20
CA LYS A 32 -0.28 31.60 34.27
C LYS A 32 0.66 32.80 34.12
N GLU A 33 1.11 33.08 32.91
CA GLU A 33 1.54 34.43 32.50
C GLU A 33 0.94 34.77 31.14
N THR A 34 -0.05 35.66 31.16
CA THR A 34 -0.63 36.31 29.98
C THR A 34 0.28 37.45 29.53
N LYS A 35 0.97 37.30 28.39
CA LYS A 35 1.61 38.42 27.68
C LYS A 35 0.69 38.91 26.56
N GLY A 36 0.43 40.22 26.57
CA GLY A 36 -0.58 40.90 25.77
C GLY A 36 -0.34 40.85 24.26
N PHE A 37 -1.46 40.79 23.53
CA PHE A 37 -1.54 40.96 22.09
C PHE A 37 -1.38 42.44 21.70
N PRO A 38 -0.57 42.79 20.69
CA PRO A 38 -0.63 44.11 20.08
C PRO A 38 -1.85 44.23 19.14
N LYS A 39 -2.45 45.43 19.14
CA LYS A 39 -3.73 45.79 18.50
C LYS A 39 -3.65 45.71 16.96
N PHE A 40 -4.75 45.22 16.36
CA PHE A 40 -4.94 44.83 14.96
C PHE A 40 -5.06 45.98 13.92
N TRP A 41 -4.71 47.23 14.26
CA TRP A 41 -5.04 48.39 13.41
C TRP A 41 -3.87 49.04 12.65
N ALA A 42 -2.70 48.40 12.57
CA ALA A 42 -1.51 48.99 11.96
C ALA A 42 -1.19 48.57 10.49
N PHE A 43 -2.03 47.76 9.82
CA PHE A 43 -1.67 47.17 8.50
C PHE A 43 -2.55 47.60 7.31
N VAL A 44 -3.37 48.63 7.45
CA VAL A 44 -4.32 49.02 6.37
C VAL A 44 -3.75 49.91 5.24
N PRO A 45 -2.62 50.65 5.35
CA PRO A 45 -2.19 51.49 4.21
C PRO A 45 -1.24 50.81 3.21
N LEU A 46 -0.87 49.53 3.37
CA LEU A 46 0.09 48.87 2.45
C LEU A 46 -0.54 48.07 1.30
N TYR A 47 -1.85 47.81 1.35
CA TYR A 47 -2.55 46.98 0.34
C TYR A 47 -3.04 47.76 -0.89
N ILE A 48 -3.07 49.09 -0.84
CA ILE A 48 -3.58 49.92 -1.95
C ILE A 48 -2.46 50.30 -2.94
N LEU A 49 -1.19 50.33 -2.52
CA LEU A 49 -0.09 50.70 -3.42
C LEU A 49 0.43 49.57 -4.33
N THR A 50 0.21 48.30 -3.98
CA THR A 50 0.61 47.15 -4.80
C THR A 50 -0.42 46.79 -5.88
N SER A 51 -1.65 47.26 -5.75
CA SER A 51 -2.74 46.95 -6.70
C SER A 51 -2.70 47.79 -7.98
N VAL A 52 -1.91 48.87 -8.03
CA VAL A 52 -1.80 49.77 -9.20
C VAL A 52 -0.63 49.39 -10.13
N LEU A 53 0.32 48.57 -9.68
CA LEU A 53 1.50 48.17 -10.48
C LEU A 53 1.35 46.84 -11.24
N VAL A 54 0.22 46.12 -11.08
CA VAL A 54 0.01 44.79 -11.71
C VAL A 54 -0.86 44.84 -12.97
N LEU A 55 -1.45 46.00 -13.33
CA LEU A 55 -2.33 46.13 -14.50
C LEU A 55 -1.62 46.54 -15.81
N GLY A 56 -0.29 46.45 -15.87
CA GLY A 56 0.47 46.98 -17.00
C GLY A 56 1.66 46.12 -17.41
N CYS A 57 1.49 44.82 -17.63
CA CYS A 57 2.47 44.02 -18.37
C CYS A 57 1.77 42.89 -19.16
N VAL A 58 1.64 43.15 -20.45
CA VAL A 58 1.35 42.18 -21.51
C VAL A 58 2.36 41.02 -21.43
N ALA A 59 1.87 39.78 -21.43
CA ALA A 59 2.70 38.61 -21.66
C ALA A 59 2.01 37.63 -22.62
N VAL A 60 2.37 37.82 -23.89
CA VAL A 60 2.57 36.82 -24.96
C VAL A 60 2.36 35.37 -24.52
N PHE A 61 1.34 34.71 -25.07
CA PHE A 61 1.17 33.26 -24.98
C PHE A 61 2.33 32.55 -25.69
N TRP A 62 3.25 32.01 -24.90
CA TRP A 62 4.23 31.03 -25.37
C TRP A 62 3.56 29.66 -25.54
N ARG A 63 3.56 29.16 -26.78
CA ARG A 63 3.27 27.78 -27.12
C ARG A 63 4.55 26.96 -26.89
N TRP A 64 4.54 26.07 -25.92
CA TRP A 64 5.60 25.07 -25.73
C TRP A 64 4.99 23.67 -25.65
N GLY A 65 5.37 22.82 -26.60
CA GLY A 65 4.88 21.46 -26.74
C GLY A 65 5.55 20.46 -25.78
N GLY A 66 4.98 19.26 -25.76
CA GLY A 66 5.69 18.03 -25.35
C GLY A 66 5.34 17.51 -23.96
N ARG A 67 4.39 16.57 -23.92
CA ARG A 67 4.06 15.63 -22.82
C ARG A 67 3.43 16.30 -21.58
N GLY A 68 2.11 16.47 -21.69
CA GLY A 68 1.23 16.75 -20.55
C GLY A 68 1.07 15.52 -19.65
N VAL A 69 0.75 15.75 -18.39
CA VAL A 69 0.24 14.71 -17.50
C VAL A 69 -1.07 14.21 -18.11
N ILE A 70 -1.13 12.93 -18.49
CA ILE A 70 -2.38 12.32 -18.93
C ILE A 70 -3.19 12.11 -17.65
N PHE A 71 -4.07 13.07 -17.34
CA PHE A 71 -5.21 12.78 -16.48
C PHE A 71 -6.13 11.92 -17.32
N THR A 72 -6.04 10.59 -17.18
CA THR A 72 -7.10 9.74 -17.69
C THR A 72 -8.35 10.15 -16.94
N ASN A 73 -9.31 10.77 -17.65
CA ASN A 73 -10.70 10.64 -17.24
C ASN A 73 -10.91 9.16 -16.98
N VAL A 74 -11.34 8.85 -15.77
CA VAL A 74 -11.70 7.50 -15.30
C VAL A 74 -12.32 6.78 -16.49
N PRO A 75 -11.73 5.69 -17.03
CA PRO A 75 -12.48 4.83 -17.92
C PRO A 75 -13.77 4.55 -17.18
N LYS A 76 -14.93 4.89 -17.78
CA LYS A 76 -16.22 4.47 -17.23
C LYS A 76 -16.01 3.03 -16.76
N PRO A 77 -16.23 2.70 -15.47
CA PRO A 77 -16.09 1.32 -15.02
C PRO A 77 -16.82 0.47 -16.06
N LEU A 78 -16.19 -0.60 -16.53
CA LEU A 78 -16.84 -1.54 -17.45
C LEU A 78 -18.25 -1.78 -16.87
N GLU A 79 -19.24 -1.20 -17.52
CA GLU A 79 -20.63 -1.37 -17.15
C GLU A 79 -20.89 -2.83 -17.55
N PHE A 80 -20.68 -3.76 -16.60
CA PHE A 80 -21.24 -5.08 -16.74
C PHE A 80 -22.73 -4.85 -16.97
N PRO A 81 -23.32 -5.34 -18.08
CA PRO A 81 -24.73 -5.14 -18.34
C PRO A 81 -25.51 -5.81 -17.22
N VAL A 82 -25.90 -5.03 -16.22
CA VAL A 82 -27.00 -5.36 -15.33
C VAL A 82 -28.22 -5.16 -16.19
N GLY A 83 -28.65 -6.24 -16.84
CA GLY A 83 -29.92 -6.28 -17.55
C GLY A 83 -31.04 -6.03 -16.55
N VAL A 84 -31.44 -4.78 -16.40
CA VAL A 84 -32.70 -4.41 -15.78
C VAL A 84 -33.76 -4.65 -16.86
N GLY A 85 -34.21 -5.90 -16.96
CA GLY A 85 -35.46 -6.21 -17.63
C GLY A 85 -36.60 -5.73 -16.75
N GLU A 86 -37.26 -4.66 -17.17
CA GLU A 86 -38.60 -4.31 -16.68
C GLU A 86 -39.58 -5.36 -17.22
N ASP A 87 -39.71 -6.49 -16.52
CA ASP A 87 -40.85 -7.38 -16.66
C ASP A 87 -41.26 -7.88 -15.28
N GLY A 88 -42.47 -7.50 -14.87
CA GLY A 88 -43.09 -7.82 -13.59
C GLY A 88 -43.47 -9.28 -13.45
N GLY A 89 -42.49 -10.18 -13.41
CA GLY A 89 -42.64 -11.59 -13.06
C GLY A 89 -41.96 -11.89 -11.72
N ASN A 90 -42.72 -12.46 -10.78
CA ASN A 90 -42.18 -13.06 -9.55
C ASN A 90 -40.93 -13.92 -9.87
N PRO A 91 -39.74 -13.61 -9.33
CA PRO A 91 -38.61 -14.51 -9.50
C PRO A 91 -38.82 -15.69 -8.56
N SER A 92 -39.19 -16.83 -9.14
CA SER A 92 -38.96 -18.10 -8.48
C SER A 92 -37.46 -18.20 -8.21
N VAL A 93 -37.11 -18.29 -6.93
CA VAL A 93 -35.80 -18.71 -6.45
C VAL A 93 -35.51 -20.07 -7.08
N THR A 94 -34.80 -20.09 -8.20
CA THR A 94 -34.41 -21.32 -8.88
C THR A 94 -32.92 -21.33 -9.16
N SER A 95 -32.30 -22.35 -8.58
CA SER A 95 -30.95 -22.89 -8.73
C SER A 95 -29.80 -22.02 -8.24
N ASP A 96 -29.31 -22.40 -7.06
CA ASP A 96 -27.92 -22.24 -6.65
C ASP A 96 -26.97 -22.51 -7.83
N PRO A 97 -25.92 -21.69 -8.02
CA PRO A 97 -24.90 -21.94 -9.02
C PRO A 97 -24.32 -23.34 -8.75
N LYS A 98 -24.51 -24.25 -9.70
CA LYS A 98 -23.96 -25.61 -9.63
C LYS A 98 -22.47 -25.53 -9.39
N GLU A 99 -22.09 -25.97 -8.19
CA GLU A 99 -20.77 -26.16 -7.61
C GLU A 99 -20.01 -27.27 -8.35
N THR A 100 -19.79 -27.11 -9.65
CA THR A 100 -19.13 -28.11 -10.48
C THR A 100 -18.05 -27.45 -11.32
N ASP A 101 -16.80 -27.86 -11.09
CA ASP A 101 -15.52 -27.55 -11.77
C ASP A 101 -14.56 -26.48 -11.20
N ASN A 102 -14.84 -25.85 -10.06
CA ASN A 102 -13.86 -24.97 -9.42
C ASN A 102 -12.83 -25.73 -8.55
N LYS A 103 -12.33 -26.87 -9.04
CA LYS A 103 -11.26 -27.61 -8.35
C LYS A 103 -9.94 -26.82 -8.42
N GLU A 104 -9.40 -26.53 -7.24
CA GLU A 104 -7.97 -26.26 -6.96
C GLU A 104 -7.36 -24.89 -7.30
N ARG A 105 -8.13 -23.85 -7.62
CA ARG A 105 -7.52 -22.50 -7.58
C ARG A 105 -7.35 -22.05 -6.12
N PRO A 106 -6.12 -21.81 -5.63
CA PRO A 106 -5.92 -21.31 -4.28
C PRO A 106 -6.62 -19.96 -4.13
N HIS A 107 -7.21 -19.74 -2.95
CA HIS A 107 -7.91 -18.51 -2.64
C HIS A 107 -7.02 -17.26 -2.92
N PRO A 108 -7.51 -16.15 -3.49
CA PRO A 108 -6.68 -14.99 -3.85
C PRO A 108 -5.99 -14.27 -2.69
N GLY A 109 -6.36 -14.55 -1.44
CA GLY A 109 -5.65 -14.13 -0.23
C GLY A 109 -4.86 -15.25 0.47
N ALA A 110 -4.74 -16.42 -0.16
CA ALA A 110 -3.93 -17.53 0.35
C ALA A 110 -2.44 -17.27 0.13
N ALA A 111 -1.62 -17.85 1.00
CA ALA A 111 -0.18 -17.72 0.95
C ALA A 111 0.40 -18.07 -0.43
N ILE A 112 1.47 -17.37 -0.80
CA ILE A 112 2.23 -17.57 -2.01
C ILE A 112 3.54 -18.26 -1.61
N PRO A 113 3.92 -19.39 -2.23
CA PRO A 113 5.23 -19.97 -2.00
C PRO A 113 6.34 -18.98 -2.34
N TYR A 114 7.32 -18.84 -1.45
CA TYR A 114 8.46 -17.96 -1.63
C TYR A 114 9.74 -18.63 -1.15
N GLU A 115 10.87 -18.13 -1.63
CA GLU A 115 12.21 -18.53 -1.22
C GLU A 115 12.89 -17.39 -0.47
N VAL A 116 13.77 -17.75 0.47
CA VAL A 116 14.57 -16.79 1.23
C VAL A 116 15.97 -16.76 0.67
N HIS A 117 16.44 -15.58 0.27
CA HIS A 117 17.85 -15.35 -0.06
C HIS A 117 18.55 -14.70 1.14
N ALA A 118 19.21 -15.53 1.95
CA ALA A 118 19.77 -15.11 3.23
C ALA A 118 20.83 -14.00 3.08
N GLU A 119 21.66 -14.05 2.04
CA GLU A 119 22.79 -13.11 1.84
C GLU A 119 22.35 -11.69 1.52
N SER A 120 21.20 -11.53 0.86
CA SER A 120 20.59 -10.22 0.61
C SER A 120 19.48 -9.89 1.61
N ASN A 121 19.15 -10.81 2.53
CA ASN A 121 18.00 -10.68 3.42
C ASN A 121 16.70 -10.32 2.66
N THR A 122 16.47 -10.99 1.53
CA THR A 122 15.27 -10.80 0.70
C THR A 122 14.46 -12.09 0.61
N LEU A 123 13.18 -11.92 0.29
CA LEU A 123 12.26 -13.00 -0.01
C LEU A 123 11.82 -12.85 -1.46
N TYR A 124 11.67 -13.94 -2.22
CA TYR A 124 11.26 -13.84 -3.61
C TYR A 124 10.32 -14.95 -4.07
N ALA A 125 9.53 -14.65 -5.10
CA ALA A 125 8.70 -15.61 -5.82
C ALA A 125 8.79 -15.34 -7.33
N LEU A 126 8.71 -16.40 -8.12
CA LEU A 126 8.73 -16.34 -9.58
C LEU A 126 7.32 -16.49 -10.16
N PRO A 127 7.01 -15.81 -11.27
CA PRO A 127 5.74 -15.99 -11.97
C PRO A 127 5.69 -17.38 -12.61
N VAL A 128 4.49 -17.81 -12.97
CA VAL A 128 4.33 -18.98 -13.85
C VAL A 128 4.82 -18.60 -15.25
N GLY A 129 5.83 -19.29 -15.76
CA GLY A 129 6.42 -19.02 -17.07
C GLY A 129 7.66 -18.12 -17.00
N THR A 130 8.03 -17.51 -18.14
CA THR A 130 9.25 -16.68 -18.25
C THR A 130 9.01 -15.28 -17.68
N PRO A 131 9.82 -14.82 -16.70
CA PRO A 131 9.69 -13.46 -16.16
C PRO A 131 9.94 -12.38 -17.22
N ARG A 132 9.13 -11.33 -17.18
CA ARG A 132 9.21 -10.16 -18.08
C ARG A 132 9.93 -8.97 -17.46
N ALA A 133 9.93 -8.91 -16.13
CA ALA A 133 10.52 -7.86 -15.31
C ALA A 133 10.71 -8.38 -13.87
N VAL A 134 11.45 -7.62 -13.06
CA VAL A 134 11.64 -7.87 -11.62
C VAL A 134 11.02 -6.72 -10.83
N ALA A 135 10.10 -7.02 -9.94
CA ALA A 135 9.48 -6.11 -9.01
C ALA A 135 10.17 -6.18 -7.64
N PHE A 136 10.87 -5.10 -7.26
CA PHE A 136 11.38 -4.90 -5.90
C PHE A 136 10.31 -4.22 -5.06
N VAL A 137 9.78 -4.91 -4.06
CA VAL A 137 8.63 -4.46 -3.26
C VAL A 137 9.05 -3.99 -1.87
N PHE A 138 8.49 -2.84 -1.45
CA PHE A 138 8.80 -2.14 -0.20
C PHE A 138 7.50 -1.96 0.61
N HIS A 139 7.45 -2.61 1.78
CA HIS A 139 6.24 -2.69 2.59
C HIS A 139 5.81 -1.36 3.25
N GLY A 140 4.55 -1.29 3.68
CA GLY A 140 4.06 -0.19 4.53
C GLY A 140 4.50 -0.32 5.98
N CYS A 141 4.14 0.66 6.81
CA CYS A 141 4.41 0.62 8.24
C CYS A 141 3.71 -0.54 8.95
N GLY A 142 4.33 -1.10 10.00
CA GLY A 142 3.78 -2.24 10.74
C GLY A 142 3.86 -3.59 10.00
N ARG A 143 4.40 -3.61 8.78
CA ARG A 143 4.54 -4.78 7.91
C ARG A 143 6.00 -5.21 7.76
N ASP A 144 6.23 -6.34 7.13
CA ASP A 144 7.56 -6.81 6.78
C ASP A 144 7.54 -7.56 5.45
N ALA A 145 8.71 -7.96 4.96
CA ALA A 145 8.84 -8.58 3.64
C ALA A 145 7.98 -9.85 3.49
N GLN A 146 7.77 -10.58 4.60
CA GLN A 146 6.99 -11.82 4.63
C GLN A 146 5.50 -11.59 4.38
N HIS A 147 4.96 -10.41 4.73
CA HIS A 147 3.54 -10.09 4.53
C HIS A 147 3.12 -10.05 3.06
N PHE A 148 4.07 -9.89 2.12
CA PHE A 148 3.79 -9.99 0.69
C PHE A 148 3.45 -11.43 0.25
N PHE A 149 3.83 -12.44 1.02
CA PHE A 149 3.68 -13.84 0.66
C PHE A 149 2.81 -14.63 1.64
N GLU A 150 2.82 -14.25 2.91
CA GLU A 150 2.01 -14.88 3.96
C GLU A 150 0.67 -14.18 4.13
N PRO A 151 -0.34 -14.85 4.72
CA PRO A 151 -1.74 -14.40 4.71
C PRO A 151 -1.90 -12.99 5.30
N TYR A 152 -1.80 -11.98 4.44
CA TYR A 152 -2.18 -10.61 4.69
C TYR A 152 -2.92 -10.15 3.43
N PRO A 153 -4.25 -10.01 3.50
CA PRO A 153 -5.11 -10.22 2.34
C PRO A 153 -4.78 -9.30 1.16
N GLU A 154 -4.50 -8.02 1.40
CA GLU A 154 -4.23 -7.08 0.30
C GLU A 154 -2.76 -7.14 -0.17
N ASP A 155 -1.78 -7.32 0.73
CA ASP A 155 -0.37 -7.47 0.37
C ASP A 155 -0.15 -8.71 -0.52
N VAL A 156 -0.74 -9.85 -0.15
CA VAL A 156 -0.71 -11.09 -0.94
C VAL A 156 -1.38 -10.92 -2.29
N ARG A 157 -2.52 -10.22 -2.34
CA ARG A 157 -3.23 -9.97 -3.61
C ARG A 157 -2.43 -9.10 -4.55
N VAL A 158 -1.72 -8.09 -4.04
CA VAL A 158 -0.81 -7.28 -4.87
C VAL A 158 0.34 -8.13 -5.39
N THR A 159 0.98 -8.95 -4.55
CA THR A 159 2.05 -9.86 -5.00
C THR A 159 1.55 -10.82 -6.07
N ARG A 160 0.36 -11.40 -5.88
CA ARG A 160 -0.27 -12.28 -6.86
C ARG A 160 -0.55 -11.54 -8.17
N ALA A 161 -1.08 -10.32 -8.12
CA ALA A 161 -1.31 -9.53 -9.33
C ALA A 161 -0.01 -9.20 -10.10
N LEU A 162 1.10 -8.98 -9.39
CA LEU A 162 2.43 -8.80 -10.02
C LEU A 162 2.91 -10.11 -10.67
N LEU A 163 2.81 -11.24 -9.97
CA LEU A 163 3.18 -12.57 -10.48
C LEU A 163 2.33 -12.97 -11.69
N ASP A 164 1.01 -12.76 -11.63
CA ASP A 164 0.07 -13.01 -12.72
C ASP A 164 0.35 -12.12 -13.93
N SER A 165 0.96 -10.95 -13.72
CA SER A 165 1.42 -10.05 -14.79
C SER A 165 2.78 -10.47 -15.39
N GLY A 166 3.37 -11.55 -14.89
CA GLY A 166 4.64 -12.12 -15.36
C GLY A 166 5.88 -11.48 -14.74
N LEU A 167 5.78 -10.87 -13.55
CA LEU A 167 6.91 -10.25 -12.86
C LEU A 167 7.44 -11.18 -11.78
N ALA A 168 8.75 -11.34 -11.70
CA ALA A 168 9.39 -11.89 -10.49
C ALA A 168 9.25 -10.86 -9.37
N VAL A 169 8.92 -11.28 -8.15
CA VAL A 169 8.75 -10.38 -7.00
C VAL A 169 9.86 -10.63 -6.00
N VAL A 170 10.54 -9.57 -5.57
CA VAL A 170 11.60 -9.58 -4.56
C VAL A 170 11.23 -8.58 -3.46
N ALA A 171 10.90 -9.08 -2.28
CA ALA A 171 10.53 -8.25 -1.13
C ALA A 171 11.74 -7.90 -0.28
N LEU A 172 11.86 -6.61 0.03
CA LEU A 172 12.91 -6.07 0.89
C LEU A 172 12.38 -5.73 2.29
N GLN A 173 13.31 -5.71 3.24
CA GLN A 173 13.04 -5.51 4.64
C GLN A 173 13.56 -4.16 5.14
N SER A 174 12.71 -3.37 5.83
CA SER A 174 13.18 -2.20 6.57
C SER A 174 14.01 -2.57 7.80
N GLN A 175 14.99 -1.73 8.15
CA GLN A 175 15.90 -1.91 9.28
C GLN A 175 15.23 -1.68 10.64
N ASP A 176 14.25 -0.77 10.71
CA ASP A 176 13.48 -0.56 11.94
C ASP A 176 12.47 -1.70 12.13
N ARG A 177 12.85 -2.68 12.94
CA ARG A 177 12.02 -3.84 13.27
C ARG A 177 11.04 -3.58 14.41
N LYS A 178 11.14 -2.44 15.11
CA LYS A 178 10.20 -2.05 16.17
C LYS A 178 8.97 -1.41 15.56
N SER A 179 9.17 -0.37 14.75
CA SER A 179 8.06 0.32 14.10
C SER A 179 7.68 -0.32 12.76
N LYS A 180 8.59 -1.12 12.19
CA LYS A 180 8.41 -1.80 10.90
C LYS A 180 8.15 -0.81 9.77
N CYS A 181 8.85 0.31 9.79
CA CYS A 181 8.73 1.38 8.80
C CYS A 181 10.08 1.71 8.17
N TRP A 182 10.02 2.22 6.95
CA TRP A 182 11.19 2.75 6.28
C TRP A 182 11.64 4.07 6.93
N SER A 183 12.89 4.43 6.67
CA SER A 183 13.63 5.55 7.22
C SER A 183 13.13 6.91 6.74
N VAL A 184 11.82 7.09 6.57
CA VAL A 184 11.18 8.28 5.97
C VAL A 184 10.53 9.17 7.02
N TYR A 185 10.40 8.67 8.25
CA TYR A 185 9.81 9.39 9.37
C TYR A 185 10.84 9.60 10.49
N ASP A 186 10.67 10.68 11.25
CA ASP A 186 11.55 11.01 12.38
C ASP A 186 11.48 9.93 13.49
N TRP A 187 10.36 9.20 13.55
CA TRP A 187 10.14 8.09 14.49
C TRP A 187 10.64 6.72 13.98
N SER A 188 11.15 6.64 12.74
CA SER A 188 11.91 5.51 12.22
C SER A 188 13.35 5.97 11.94
N PRO A 189 14.21 6.03 12.97
CA PRO A 189 15.50 6.72 12.89
C PRO A 189 16.60 5.91 12.18
N LYS A 190 16.37 4.62 11.93
CA LYS A 190 17.37 3.78 11.26
C LYS A 190 17.42 4.13 9.78
N GLU A 191 18.62 4.19 9.21
CA GLU A 191 18.84 4.52 7.81
C GLU A 191 18.69 3.26 6.94
N ASP A 192 17.86 3.32 5.89
CA ASP A 192 17.55 2.15 5.04
C ASP A 192 18.26 2.16 3.67
N LEU A 193 18.78 3.30 3.21
CA LEU A 193 19.33 3.41 1.85
C LEU A 193 20.57 2.52 1.67
N GLY A 194 21.57 2.61 2.55
CA GLY A 194 22.75 1.76 2.52
C GLY A 194 22.42 0.26 2.54
N PRO A 195 21.65 -0.22 3.53
CA PRO A 195 21.24 -1.62 3.60
C PRO A 195 20.43 -2.11 2.39
N VAL A 196 19.59 -1.27 1.79
CA VAL A 196 18.87 -1.60 0.55
C VAL A 196 19.84 -1.71 -0.63
N GLN A 197 20.81 -0.80 -0.76
CA GLN A 197 21.83 -0.89 -1.82
C GLN A 197 22.65 -2.19 -1.70
N GLU A 198 23.04 -2.56 -0.48
CA GLU A 198 23.73 -3.82 -0.19
C GLU A 198 22.86 -5.03 -0.53
N SER A 199 21.59 -5.03 -0.10
CA SER A 199 20.65 -6.12 -0.40
C SER A 199 20.47 -6.32 -1.92
N LEU A 200 20.32 -5.22 -2.67
CA LEU A 200 20.19 -5.26 -4.13
C LEU A 200 21.49 -5.72 -4.81
N LEU A 201 22.66 -5.38 -4.25
CA LEU A 201 23.95 -5.83 -4.76
C LEU A 201 24.13 -7.34 -4.53
N ASN A 202 23.86 -7.82 -3.32
CA ASN A 202 24.00 -9.22 -2.94
C ASN A 202 22.98 -10.11 -3.66
N PHE A 203 21.83 -9.57 -4.06
CA PHE A 203 20.84 -10.33 -4.83
C PHE A 203 21.22 -10.51 -6.32
N ARG A 204 22.25 -9.81 -6.84
CA ARG A 204 22.58 -9.84 -8.28
C ARG A 204 23.01 -11.22 -8.78
N GLU A 205 23.79 -11.95 -8.00
CA GLU A 205 24.18 -13.31 -8.37
C GLU A 205 22.94 -14.19 -8.51
N LYS A 206 22.00 -14.04 -7.57
CA LYS A 206 20.70 -14.71 -7.63
C LYS A 206 19.87 -14.29 -8.84
N GLU A 207 19.88 -13.01 -9.22
CA GLU A 207 19.25 -12.55 -10.47
C GLU A 207 19.83 -13.24 -11.70
N THR A 208 21.14 -13.50 -11.75
CA THR A 208 21.76 -14.24 -12.86
C THR A 208 21.32 -15.70 -12.86
N GLU A 209 21.35 -16.38 -11.71
CA GLU A 209 20.90 -17.77 -11.58
C GLU A 209 19.44 -17.97 -12.02
N LEU A 210 18.58 -17.03 -11.66
CA LEU A 210 17.14 -17.08 -11.95
C LEU A 210 16.78 -16.57 -13.36
N GLY A 211 17.76 -16.17 -14.18
CA GLY A 211 17.51 -15.63 -15.52
C GLY A 211 16.80 -14.26 -15.49
N LEU A 212 16.96 -13.50 -14.41
CA LEU A 212 16.37 -12.17 -14.21
C LEU A 212 17.31 -11.03 -14.62
N SER A 213 18.58 -11.34 -14.88
CA SER A 213 19.59 -10.34 -15.25
C SER A 213 19.24 -9.62 -16.55
N GLY A 214 19.33 -8.28 -16.52
CA GLY A 214 19.02 -7.43 -17.67
C GLY A 214 17.53 -7.20 -17.91
N LEU A 215 16.64 -7.83 -17.13
CA LEU A 215 15.22 -7.51 -17.15
C LEU A 215 14.95 -6.13 -16.54
N LEU A 216 13.83 -5.55 -16.94
CA LEU A 216 13.35 -4.28 -16.42
C LEU A 216 13.09 -4.36 -14.90
N ARG A 217 13.59 -3.38 -14.16
CA ARG A 217 13.48 -3.27 -12.69
C ARG A 217 12.36 -2.31 -12.31
N LEU A 218 11.26 -2.88 -11.82
CA LEU A 218 10.13 -2.15 -11.26
C LEU A 218 10.33 -2.00 -9.75
N PHE A 219 10.21 -0.77 -9.23
CA PHE A 219 10.19 -0.53 -7.79
C PHE A 219 8.77 -0.23 -7.34
N PHE A 220 8.23 -1.02 -6.41
CA PHE A 220 6.89 -0.84 -5.86
C PHE A 220 6.99 -0.52 -4.38
N GLY A 221 6.42 0.59 -3.95
CA GLY A 221 6.37 0.94 -2.53
C GLY A 221 4.97 1.32 -2.08
N HIS A 222 4.56 0.82 -0.92
CA HIS A 222 3.29 1.16 -0.27
C HIS A 222 3.49 2.05 0.96
N SER A 223 2.71 3.12 1.11
CA SER A 223 2.74 4.01 2.28
C SER A 223 4.17 4.53 2.58
N SER A 224 4.77 4.15 3.71
CA SER A 224 6.19 4.44 4.02
C SER A 224 7.16 3.90 2.98
N GLY A 225 6.88 2.73 2.41
CA GLY A 225 7.67 2.15 1.32
C GLY A 225 7.51 2.95 0.03
N GLY A 226 6.31 3.48 -0.25
CA GLY A 226 6.08 4.37 -1.39
C GLY A 226 6.82 5.69 -1.26
N GLN A 227 6.80 6.27 -0.05
CA GLN A 227 7.63 7.42 0.29
C GLN A 227 9.12 7.11 0.15
N PHE A 228 9.58 5.94 0.62
CA PHE A 228 10.98 5.53 0.53
C PHE A 228 11.44 5.38 -0.91
N VAL A 229 10.68 4.67 -1.75
CA VAL A 229 10.96 4.55 -3.20
C VAL A 229 11.06 5.92 -3.85
N ALA A 230 10.13 6.83 -3.52
CA ALA A 230 10.17 8.18 -4.05
C ALA A 230 11.39 9.01 -3.60
N ASP A 231 11.92 8.76 -2.40
CA ASP A 231 13.10 9.44 -1.86
C ASP A 231 14.42 8.90 -2.43
N ILE A 232 14.48 7.63 -2.86
CA ILE A 232 15.66 6.99 -3.44
C ILE A 232 15.73 7.09 -4.98
N ILE A 233 14.71 7.64 -5.63
CA ILE A 233 14.74 7.88 -7.08
C ILE A 233 15.89 8.81 -7.44
N GLY A 234 16.65 8.42 -8.47
CA GLY A 234 17.89 9.11 -8.86
C GLY A 234 19.10 8.73 -8.01
N THR A 235 18.96 7.82 -7.03
CA THR A 235 20.07 7.28 -6.22
C THR A 235 20.29 5.78 -6.45
N ILE A 236 19.22 5.02 -6.67
CA ILE A 236 19.27 3.58 -6.99
C ILE A 236 18.78 3.39 -8.43
N PRO A 237 19.49 2.60 -9.27
CA PRO A 237 19.02 2.27 -10.61
C PRO A 237 17.67 1.54 -10.59
N MET A 238 16.68 2.13 -11.24
CA MET A 238 15.36 1.56 -11.47
C MET A 238 14.82 2.06 -12.81
N ASP A 239 14.07 1.22 -13.52
CA ASP A 239 13.55 1.55 -14.85
C ASP A 239 12.18 2.22 -14.77
N VAL A 240 11.36 1.75 -13.84
CA VAL A 240 9.98 2.21 -13.60
C VAL A 240 9.62 2.10 -12.11
N ALA A 241 8.62 2.84 -11.65
CA ALA A 241 8.17 2.76 -10.27
C ALA A 241 6.64 2.84 -10.08
N ILE A 242 6.13 2.16 -9.06
CA ILE A 242 4.78 2.32 -8.50
C ILE A 242 4.92 2.95 -7.12
N LEU A 243 4.34 4.15 -6.96
CA LEU A 243 4.23 4.85 -5.70
C LEU A 243 2.80 4.72 -5.19
N HIS A 244 2.57 3.71 -4.36
CA HIS A 244 1.26 3.38 -3.82
C HIS A 244 1.05 4.13 -2.49
N GLU A 245 0.14 5.11 -2.52
CA GLU A 245 -0.19 5.95 -1.37
C GLU A 245 1.02 6.55 -0.64
N PRO A 246 2.00 7.15 -1.34
CA PRO A 246 3.14 7.75 -0.69
C PRO A 246 2.67 8.89 0.21
N HIS A 247 3.34 9.06 1.36
CA HIS A 247 3.12 10.21 2.23
C HIS A 247 3.44 11.54 1.52
N GLU A 248 3.18 12.66 2.19
CA GLU A 248 3.65 13.95 1.71
C GLU A 248 5.17 13.95 1.64
N LEU A 249 5.70 13.88 0.42
CA LEU A 249 7.12 13.88 0.16
C LEU A 249 7.72 15.16 0.78
N ARG A 250 8.44 15.03 1.89
CA ARG A 250 8.91 16.19 2.67
C ARG A 250 10.05 16.89 1.93
N ARG A 251 10.03 18.22 1.90
CA ARG A 251 11.08 19.06 1.28
C ARG A 251 12.42 19.08 2.04
N LYS A 252 12.42 18.68 3.32
CA LYS A 252 13.50 19.00 4.27
C LYS A 252 14.66 18.02 4.29
N ARG A 253 14.52 16.82 3.72
CA ARG A 253 15.70 16.02 3.41
C ARG A 253 16.28 16.56 2.12
N LEU A 254 17.48 17.10 2.21
CA LEU A 254 18.31 17.40 1.04
C LEU A 254 18.24 16.13 0.19
N LEU A 255 17.54 16.22 -0.95
CA LEU A 255 17.48 15.06 -1.83
C LEU A 255 18.92 14.71 -2.19
N PRO A 256 19.26 13.41 -2.24
CA PRO A 256 20.56 13.00 -2.71
C PRO A 256 20.84 13.69 -4.04
N VAL A 257 22.09 14.08 -4.26
CA VAL A 257 22.55 14.46 -5.59
C VAL A 257 22.16 13.31 -6.51
N GLN A 258 21.46 13.60 -7.60
CA GLN A 258 21.07 12.57 -8.55
C GLN A 258 22.34 11.90 -9.09
N THR A 259 22.58 10.65 -8.69
CA THR A 259 23.75 9.86 -9.08
C THR A 259 23.45 8.88 -10.20
N VAL A 260 22.16 8.62 -10.49
CA VAL A 260 21.71 7.73 -11.57
C VAL A 260 20.56 8.34 -12.38
N PRO A 261 20.28 7.83 -13.60
CA PRO A 261 19.11 8.26 -14.38
C PRO A 261 17.79 8.10 -13.62
N LEU A 262 16.81 8.96 -13.93
CA LEU A 262 15.45 8.82 -13.41
C LEU A 262 14.74 7.64 -14.09
N PRO A 263 13.74 7.00 -13.46
CA PRO A 263 12.90 6.02 -14.12
C PRO A 263 12.19 6.66 -15.32
N SER A 264 11.96 5.87 -16.36
CA SER A 264 11.23 6.32 -17.55
C SER A 264 9.77 6.64 -17.26
N ARG A 265 9.15 5.86 -16.36
CA ARG A 265 7.73 5.97 -15.98
C ARG A 265 7.49 5.79 -14.49
N VAL A 266 6.50 6.51 -13.98
CA VAL A 266 6.03 6.38 -12.59
C VAL A 266 4.51 6.34 -12.53
N ALA A 267 3.97 5.26 -11.97
CA ALA A 267 2.56 5.14 -11.63
C ALA A 267 2.34 5.58 -10.18
N TRP A 268 1.35 6.43 -9.96
CA TRP A 268 0.93 6.87 -8.64
C TRP A 268 -0.44 6.27 -8.34
N LEU A 269 -0.66 5.77 -7.13
CA LEU A 269 -1.99 5.35 -6.71
C LEU A 269 -2.43 6.17 -5.50
N ALA A 270 -3.57 6.86 -5.65
CA ALA A 270 -4.27 7.56 -4.60
C ALA A 270 -5.49 6.79 -4.11
N MET A 271 -5.87 7.06 -2.86
CA MET A 271 -7.13 6.59 -2.27
C MET A 271 -8.06 7.76 -2.03
N GLU A 272 -9.25 7.74 -2.63
CA GLU A 272 -10.20 8.85 -2.61
C GLU A 272 -10.53 9.37 -1.19
N ASN A 273 -10.65 8.48 -0.21
CA ASN A 273 -10.99 8.84 1.17
C ASN A 273 -9.79 8.99 2.10
N ASP A 274 -8.54 8.88 1.61
CA ASP A 274 -7.35 9.13 2.43
C ASP A 274 -7.04 10.62 2.60
N LYS A 275 -7.99 11.34 3.18
CA LYS A 275 -7.93 12.79 3.47
C LYS A 275 -7.29 13.09 4.82
N GLY A 276 -6.92 12.05 5.56
CA GLY A 276 -6.45 12.13 6.95
C GLY A 276 -4.97 12.49 7.09
N GLU A 277 -4.35 11.90 8.10
CA GLU A 277 -2.97 12.16 8.52
C GLU A 277 -1.92 11.84 7.44
N TRP A 278 -2.18 10.80 6.64
CA TRP A 278 -1.23 10.29 5.67
C TRP A 278 -1.23 11.04 4.33
N LYS A 279 -2.31 11.78 4.08
CA LYS A 279 -2.44 12.70 2.95
C LYS A 279 -2.22 12.06 1.57
N ALA A 280 -2.66 10.82 1.34
CA ALA A 280 -2.53 10.16 0.04
C ALA A 280 -3.82 10.23 -0.84
N SER A 281 -4.69 11.21 -0.59
CA SER A 281 -5.85 11.45 -1.46
C SER A 281 -5.46 11.93 -2.86
N THR A 282 -6.38 11.78 -3.82
CA THR A 282 -6.19 12.19 -5.22
C THR A 282 -5.78 13.66 -5.33
N TRP A 283 -6.42 14.55 -4.57
CA TRP A 283 -6.09 15.97 -4.57
C TRP A 283 -4.67 16.22 -4.05
N GLN A 284 -4.27 15.52 -2.98
CA GLN A 284 -2.94 15.67 -2.40
C GLN A 284 -1.87 15.14 -3.35
N LEU A 285 -2.01 13.93 -3.89
CA LEU A 285 -1.03 13.38 -4.84
C LEU A 285 -0.95 14.22 -6.12
N THR A 286 -2.08 14.68 -6.67
CA THR A 286 -2.09 15.60 -7.82
C THR A 286 -1.29 16.87 -7.53
N ARG A 287 -1.47 17.45 -6.33
CA ARG A 287 -0.71 18.62 -5.88
C ARG A 287 0.78 18.32 -5.72
N GLN A 288 1.15 17.13 -5.23
CA GLN A 288 2.53 16.69 -5.09
C GLN A 288 3.21 16.52 -6.46
N ILE A 289 2.58 15.79 -7.39
CA ILE A 289 3.03 15.59 -8.77
C ILE A 289 3.24 16.95 -9.45
N THR A 290 2.25 17.83 -9.37
CA THR A 290 2.29 19.16 -10.01
C THR A 290 3.41 20.03 -9.45
N LYS A 291 3.53 20.14 -8.12
CA LYS A 291 4.59 20.94 -7.47
C LYS A 291 6.00 20.46 -7.80
N ARG A 292 6.15 19.18 -8.14
CA ARG A 292 7.43 18.52 -8.39
C ARG A 292 7.70 18.27 -9.87
N ARG A 293 6.83 18.73 -10.79
CA ARG A 293 6.96 18.47 -12.23
C ARG A 293 8.34 18.78 -12.80
N HIS A 294 9.01 19.83 -12.31
CA HIS A 294 10.37 20.18 -12.72
C HIS A 294 11.42 19.11 -12.36
N ARG A 295 11.24 18.37 -11.25
CA ARG A 295 12.12 17.29 -10.80
C ARG A 295 11.91 16.00 -11.60
N TRP A 296 10.73 15.85 -12.19
CA TRP A 296 10.33 14.69 -12.97
C TRP A 296 10.36 14.99 -14.48
N LYS A 297 11.22 15.93 -14.91
CA LYS A 297 11.35 16.26 -16.32
C LYS A 297 11.86 15.03 -17.07
N GLY A 298 11.12 14.61 -18.10
CA GLY A 298 11.43 13.42 -18.89
C GLY A 298 10.82 12.12 -18.35
N VAL A 299 10.20 12.14 -17.17
CA VAL A 299 9.50 10.99 -16.59
C VAL A 299 8.02 11.07 -16.94
N GLU A 300 7.51 10.05 -17.62
CA GLU A 300 6.07 9.93 -17.88
C GLU A 300 5.37 9.47 -16.61
N GLN A 301 4.26 10.12 -16.24
CA GLN A 301 3.59 9.91 -14.97
C GLN A 301 2.09 9.70 -15.19
N GLN A 302 1.52 8.72 -14.51
CA GLN A 302 0.08 8.46 -14.50
C GLN A 302 -0.43 8.32 -13.06
N LEU A 303 -1.53 9.00 -12.75
CA LEU A 303 -2.21 8.92 -11.46
C LEU A 303 -3.44 8.03 -11.59
N PHE A 304 -3.44 6.93 -10.85
CA PHE A 304 -4.56 6.03 -10.63
C PHE A 304 -5.26 6.45 -9.33
N THR A 305 -6.58 6.28 -9.27
CA THR A 305 -7.37 6.58 -8.09
C THR A 305 -8.26 5.38 -7.78
N ALA A 306 -8.04 4.76 -6.63
CA ALA A 306 -8.97 3.83 -6.06
C ALA A 306 -10.17 4.59 -5.49
N THR A 307 -11.35 3.98 -5.59
CA THR A 307 -12.62 4.54 -5.12
C THR A 307 -13.24 3.61 -4.07
N PRO A 308 -14.06 4.13 -3.13
CA PRO A 308 -14.75 3.31 -2.15
C PRO A 308 -15.59 2.22 -2.82
N LYS A 309 -15.54 1.02 -2.25
CA LYS A 309 -16.29 -0.14 -2.74
C LYS A 309 -17.34 -0.56 -1.72
N PRO A 310 -18.46 -1.15 -2.18
CA PRO A 310 -19.43 -1.73 -1.26
C PRO A 310 -18.82 -2.91 -0.51
N LEU A 311 -19.19 -3.06 0.76
CA LEU A 311 -19.05 -4.32 1.50
C LEU A 311 -20.25 -5.19 1.11
N LEU A 312 -20.01 -6.27 0.37
CA LEU A 312 -21.04 -7.24 -0.02
C LEU A 312 -21.01 -8.47 0.90
N PRO A 313 -22.08 -9.29 0.92
CA PRO A 313 -22.11 -10.54 1.68
C PRO A 313 -20.93 -11.49 1.40
N SER A 314 -20.38 -11.52 0.17
CA SER A 314 -19.23 -12.37 -0.17
C SER A 314 -17.87 -11.73 0.11
N THR A 315 -17.80 -10.43 0.37
CA THR A 315 -16.54 -9.66 0.25
C THR A 315 -15.43 -10.16 1.16
N LEU A 316 -15.74 -10.59 2.39
CA LEU A 316 -14.69 -11.11 3.28
C LEU A 316 -14.27 -12.52 2.85
N ALA A 317 -15.21 -13.35 2.41
CA ALA A 317 -14.91 -14.68 1.88
C ALA A 317 -14.05 -14.61 0.61
N ASP A 318 -14.21 -13.58 -0.22
CA ASP A 318 -13.44 -13.37 -1.45
C ASP A 318 -12.02 -12.79 -1.20
N ARG A 319 -11.79 -12.18 -0.03
CA ARG A 319 -10.56 -11.44 0.27
C ARG A 319 -9.73 -12.07 1.37
N MET A 320 -10.36 -12.72 2.34
CA MET A 320 -9.70 -13.27 3.52
C MET A 320 -9.68 -14.79 3.45
N ALA A 321 -8.49 -15.37 3.29
CA ALA A 321 -8.34 -16.82 3.36
C ALA A 321 -8.89 -17.37 4.69
N GLY A 322 -9.60 -18.50 4.59
CA GLY A 322 -10.24 -19.17 5.72
C GLY A 322 -11.52 -18.50 6.24
N VAL A 323 -12.11 -17.56 5.50
CA VAL A 323 -13.45 -17.02 5.81
C VAL A 323 -14.48 -17.68 4.90
N SER A 324 -15.50 -18.32 5.47
CA SER A 324 -16.59 -18.90 4.68
C SER A 324 -17.55 -17.83 4.16
N TYR A 325 -18.36 -18.18 3.17
CA TYR A 325 -19.41 -17.28 2.68
C TYR A 325 -20.41 -16.93 3.78
N GLU A 326 -20.82 -17.89 4.60
CA GLU A 326 -21.76 -17.71 5.72
C GLU A 326 -21.19 -16.72 6.75
N GLN A 327 -19.91 -16.89 7.12
CA GLN A 327 -19.21 -15.98 8.03
C GLN A 327 -19.16 -14.56 7.48
N SER A 328 -18.82 -14.42 6.20
CA SER A 328 -18.79 -13.13 5.50
C SER A 328 -20.17 -12.47 5.45
N ARG A 329 -21.23 -13.24 5.14
CA ARG A 329 -22.62 -12.77 5.11
C ARG A 329 -23.08 -12.32 6.49
N ASP A 330 -22.77 -13.07 7.53
CA ASP A 330 -23.14 -12.74 8.91
C ASP A 330 -22.40 -11.48 9.40
N ALA A 331 -21.12 -11.32 9.05
CA ALA A 331 -20.35 -10.10 9.32
C ALA A 331 -20.96 -8.87 8.60
N TYR A 332 -21.34 -9.04 7.32
CA TYR A 332 -22.05 -8.01 6.55
C TYR A 332 -23.37 -7.61 7.22
N ALA A 333 -24.19 -8.60 7.63
CA ALA A 333 -25.48 -8.35 8.27
C ALA A 333 -25.32 -7.54 9.57
N ARG A 334 -24.31 -7.85 10.38
CA ARG A 334 -23.98 -7.11 11.61
C ARG A 334 -23.56 -5.67 11.31
N ALA A 335 -22.67 -5.46 10.33
CA ALA A 335 -22.26 -4.11 9.93
C ALA A 335 -23.45 -3.28 9.42
N ARG A 336 -24.38 -3.93 8.70
CA ARG A 336 -25.60 -3.30 8.18
C ARG A 336 -26.58 -2.93 9.30
N SER A 337 -26.85 -3.83 10.24
CA SER A 337 -27.81 -3.60 11.33
C SER A 337 -27.37 -2.50 12.28
N GLU A 338 -26.06 -2.34 12.47
CA GLU A 338 -25.46 -1.28 13.30
C GLU A 338 -25.26 0.05 12.56
N GLY A 339 -25.74 0.17 11.32
CA GLY A 339 -25.72 1.43 10.58
C GLY A 339 -24.35 1.86 10.05
N PHE A 340 -23.37 0.95 9.96
CA PHE A 340 -22.06 1.28 9.36
C PHE A 340 -22.09 1.38 7.84
N LEU A 341 -23.16 0.89 7.21
CA LEU A 341 -23.30 0.81 5.76
C LEU A 341 -24.45 1.69 5.27
N ASP A 342 -24.22 2.45 4.19
CA ASP A 342 -25.26 3.23 3.51
C ASP A 342 -26.18 2.35 2.64
N ASN A 343 -27.17 2.95 1.95
CA ASN A 343 -28.09 2.22 1.06
C ASN A 343 -27.41 1.47 -0.11
N HIS A 344 -26.16 1.80 -0.44
CA HIS A 344 -25.36 1.12 -1.45
C HIS A 344 -24.33 0.15 -0.84
N SER A 345 -24.49 -0.18 0.45
CA SER A 345 -23.59 -1.04 1.21
C SER A 345 -22.15 -0.52 1.33
N ARG A 346 -21.93 0.80 1.19
CA ARG A 346 -20.62 1.42 1.39
C ARG A 346 -20.44 1.81 2.84
N ILE A 347 -19.21 1.72 3.33
CA ILE A 347 -18.87 2.13 4.69
C ILE A 347 -18.99 3.65 4.80
N VAL A 348 -19.80 4.13 5.74
CA VAL A 348 -20.16 5.56 5.86
C VAL A 348 -19.06 6.39 6.52
N HIS A 349 -18.33 5.78 7.45
CA HIS A 349 -17.37 6.47 8.31
C HIS A 349 -16.02 5.75 8.32
N ASP A 350 -14.95 6.52 8.51
CA ASP A 350 -13.57 6.01 8.57
C ASP A 350 -13.46 4.82 9.56
N PRO A 351 -13.15 3.60 9.09
CA PRO A 351 -13.07 2.41 9.96
C PRO A 351 -12.04 2.53 11.07
N ARG A 352 -11.04 3.40 10.91
CA ARG A 352 -10.02 3.72 11.94
C ARG A 352 -10.59 4.48 13.13
N ARG A 353 -11.79 5.05 12.97
CA ARG A 353 -12.47 5.91 13.95
C ARG A 353 -13.81 5.34 14.40
N THR A 354 -14.12 4.12 14.02
CA THR A 354 -15.38 3.46 14.35
C THR A 354 -15.14 2.08 14.97
N HIS A 355 -16.23 1.46 15.42
CA HIS A 355 -16.23 0.12 15.99
C HIS A 355 -16.75 -0.94 15.01
N ILE A 356 -16.74 -0.67 13.70
CA ILE A 356 -17.18 -1.61 12.66
C ILE A 356 -16.44 -2.95 12.73
N VAL A 357 -15.12 -2.93 12.95
CA VAL A 357 -14.31 -4.15 13.07
C VAL A 357 -14.71 -4.97 14.31
N PRO A 358 -14.75 -4.39 15.54
CA PRO A 358 -15.30 -5.08 16.71
C PRO A 358 -16.71 -5.66 16.52
N VAL A 359 -17.58 -5.01 15.74
CA VAL A 359 -18.94 -5.48 15.46
C VAL A 359 -18.96 -6.69 14.51
N MET A 360 -18.08 -6.70 13.52
CA MET A 360 -18.00 -7.77 12.52
C MET A 360 -17.21 -8.99 13.00
N LEU A 361 -16.20 -8.79 13.84
CA LEU A 361 -15.26 -9.84 14.27
C LEU A 361 -15.91 -11.09 14.89
N PRO A 362 -16.99 -11.00 15.70
CA PRO A 362 -17.68 -12.18 16.25
C PRO A 362 -18.28 -13.12 15.19
N ALA A 363 -18.50 -12.66 13.97
CA ALA A 363 -19.00 -13.50 12.86
C ALA A 363 -17.89 -14.28 12.14
N LEU A 364 -16.62 -14.10 12.52
CA LEU A 364 -15.46 -14.70 11.84
C LEU A 364 -14.66 -15.66 12.75
N PRO A 365 -15.29 -16.65 13.41
CA PRO A 365 -14.55 -17.61 14.22
C PRO A 365 -13.62 -18.48 13.34
N ILE A 366 -12.44 -18.87 13.83
CA ILE A 366 -11.69 -19.96 13.21
C ILE A 366 -12.20 -21.27 13.78
N GLU A 367 -12.65 -22.15 12.90
CA GLU A 367 -13.06 -23.51 13.27
C GLU A 367 -11.91 -24.28 13.93
N GLY A 368 -12.21 -25.01 15.00
CA GLY A 368 -11.25 -25.88 15.68
C GLY A 368 -10.27 -25.19 16.64
N VAL A 369 -10.41 -23.88 16.87
CA VAL A 369 -9.61 -23.13 17.86
C VAL A 369 -10.46 -22.87 19.09
N SER A 370 -9.97 -23.20 20.28
CA SER A 370 -10.70 -22.91 21.53
C SER A 370 -10.82 -21.40 21.76
N ASP A 371 -11.87 -20.94 22.46
CA ASP A 371 -12.08 -19.50 22.79
C ASP A 371 -10.85 -18.85 23.47
N ALA A 372 -10.08 -19.62 24.22
CA ALA A 372 -8.87 -19.15 24.89
C ALA A 372 -7.68 -18.95 23.93
N GLU A 373 -7.50 -19.86 22.98
CA GLU A 373 -6.49 -19.75 21.91
C GLU A 373 -6.88 -18.67 20.89
N TRP A 374 -8.19 -18.55 20.62
CA TRP A 374 -8.78 -17.52 19.78
C TRP A 374 -8.38 -16.12 20.25
N ARG A 375 -8.61 -15.82 21.53
CA ARG A 375 -8.27 -14.52 22.13
C ARG A 375 -6.77 -14.24 22.20
N ARG A 376 -5.92 -15.26 22.30
CA ARG A 376 -4.48 -15.08 22.55
C ARG A 376 -3.65 -14.88 21.27
N HIS A 377 -4.03 -15.51 20.16
CA HIS A 377 -3.21 -15.47 18.93
C HIS A 377 -3.99 -15.06 17.68
N PHE A 378 -5.23 -15.53 17.53
CA PHE A 378 -5.95 -15.37 16.27
C PHE A 378 -6.79 -14.09 16.21
N GLU A 379 -7.26 -13.59 17.35
CA GLU A 379 -7.99 -12.32 17.42
C GLU A 379 -7.13 -11.17 16.89
N GLY A 380 -5.84 -11.15 17.21
CA GLY A 380 -4.90 -10.12 16.74
C GLY A 380 -4.77 -10.09 15.22
N GLU A 381 -4.47 -11.23 14.59
CA GLU A 381 -4.26 -11.30 13.14
C GLU A 381 -5.57 -11.20 12.35
N ARG A 382 -6.64 -11.88 12.78
CA ARG A 382 -7.93 -11.79 12.10
C ARG A 382 -8.49 -10.37 12.17
N ARG A 383 -8.37 -9.70 13.31
CA ARG A 383 -8.74 -8.27 13.46
C ARG A 383 -7.93 -7.39 12.53
N LYS A 384 -6.61 -7.61 12.40
CA LYS A 384 -5.76 -6.87 11.45
C LYS A 384 -6.20 -7.11 10.00
N HIS A 385 -6.48 -8.35 9.60
CA HIS A 385 -6.93 -8.65 8.23
C HIS A 385 -8.28 -8.00 7.92
N LEU A 386 -9.23 -8.13 8.85
CA LEU A 386 -10.53 -7.50 8.73
C LEU A 386 -10.40 -5.98 8.66
N PHE A 387 -9.57 -5.38 9.51
CA PHE A 387 -9.29 -3.96 9.50
C PHE A 387 -8.73 -3.49 8.16
N THR A 388 -7.75 -4.20 7.59
CA THR A 388 -7.20 -3.87 6.28
C THR A 388 -8.25 -3.97 5.17
N VAL A 389 -9.05 -5.03 5.13
CA VAL A 389 -10.11 -5.16 4.11
C VAL A 389 -11.12 -4.02 4.23
N VAL A 390 -11.58 -3.71 5.45
CA VAL A 390 -12.59 -2.67 5.68
C VAL A 390 -12.04 -1.28 5.36
N ASN A 391 -10.80 -0.96 5.74
CA ASN A 391 -10.12 0.29 5.36
C ASN A 391 -9.92 0.40 3.83
N ARG A 392 -9.56 -0.71 3.17
CA ARG A 392 -9.44 -0.76 1.71
C ARG A 392 -10.78 -0.51 1.02
N LEU A 393 -11.87 -1.09 1.52
CA LEU A 393 -13.23 -0.83 0.99
C LEU A 393 -13.66 0.61 1.22
N PHE A 394 -13.36 1.19 2.38
CA PHE A 394 -13.57 2.61 2.65
C PHE A 394 -12.65 3.51 1.80
N CYS A 395 -11.61 2.94 1.18
CA CYS A 395 -10.60 3.64 0.40
C CYS A 395 -9.77 4.61 1.25
N SER A 396 -9.20 4.11 2.35
CA SER A 396 -8.35 4.88 3.24
C SER A 396 -7.05 4.16 3.62
N HIS A 397 -5.96 4.60 3.00
CA HIS A 397 -4.57 4.28 3.37
C HIS A 397 -4.27 2.77 3.57
N GLU A 398 -4.62 1.95 2.58
CA GLU A 398 -4.34 0.51 2.58
C GLU A 398 -4.02 0.02 1.16
N MET A 399 -3.22 -1.03 1.07
CA MET A 399 -2.86 -1.61 -0.22
C MET A 399 -4.08 -2.11 -0.99
N THR A 400 -4.06 -2.05 -2.33
CA THR A 400 -5.10 -2.62 -3.18
C THR A 400 -4.54 -3.13 -4.51
N ASP A 401 -5.06 -4.26 -4.97
CA ASP A 401 -4.74 -4.90 -6.24
C ASP A 401 -5.51 -4.33 -7.45
N GLU A 402 -6.51 -3.48 -7.20
CA GLU A 402 -7.52 -3.05 -8.19
C GLU A 402 -6.94 -2.47 -9.49
N TRP A 403 -5.85 -1.73 -9.41
CA TRP A 403 -5.22 -1.07 -10.54
C TRP A 403 -3.87 -1.69 -10.93
N MET A 404 -3.46 -2.80 -10.28
CA MET A 404 -2.17 -3.42 -10.54
C MET A 404 -1.96 -3.83 -12.00
N PRO A 405 -2.91 -4.50 -12.67
CA PRO A 405 -2.74 -4.87 -14.07
C PRO A 405 -2.50 -3.66 -14.98
N GLN A 406 -3.29 -2.60 -14.82
CA GLN A 406 -3.20 -1.40 -15.65
C GLN A 406 -1.95 -0.58 -15.34
N MET A 407 -1.53 -0.52 -14.07
CA MET A 407 -0.27 0.10 -13.70
C MET A 407 0.91 -0.65 -14.30
N VAL A 408 0.94 -1.98 -14.23
CA VAL A 408 1.99 -2.79 -14.84
C VAL A 408 2.00 -2.61 -16.36
N GLU A 409 0.84 -2.62 -17.02
CA GLU A 409 0.73 -2.39 -18.45
C GLU A 409 1.29 -1.01 -18.85
N PHE A 410 0.90 0.04 -18.14
CA PHE A 410 1.44 1.39 -18.35
C PHE A 410 2.96 1.44 -18.21
N LEU A 411 3.51 0.82 -17.17
CA LEU A 411 4.94 0.86 -16.89
C LEU A 411 5.77 0.03 -17.88
N LEU A 412 5.27 -1.14 -18.27
CA LEU A 412 5.97 -2.05 -19.19
C LEU A 412 5.70 -1.75 -20.68
N LYS A 413 4.93 -0.70 -21.00
CA LYS A 413 4.71 -0.27 -22.39
C LYS A 413 6.07 -0.01 -23.06
N PRO A 414 6.36 -0.55 -24.26
CA PRO A 414 7.59 -0.22 -24.95
C PRO A 414 7.70 1.31 -25.18
N PRO A 415 8.93 1.86 -25.24
CA PRO A 415 9.09 3.26 -25.61
C PRO A 415 8.48 3.47 -27.01
N GLU A 416 7.73 4.56 -27.17
CA GLU A 416 7.25 4.94 -28.50
C GLU A 416 8.46 5.26 -29.38
N PRO A 417 8.49 4.80 -30.64
CA PRO A 417 9.54 5.20 -31.56
C PRO A 417 9.58 6.73 -31.66
N PRO A 418 10.77 7.33 -31.89
CA PRO A 418 10.86 8.76 -32.12
C PRO A 418 9.88 9.14 -33.24
N ALA A 419 9.11 10.22 -33.05
CA ALA A 419 8.23 10.72 -34.10
C ALA A 419 9.11 11.25 -35.24
N ASP A 420 8.90 10.71 -36.44
CA ASP A 420 9.61 11.09 -37.68
C ASP A 420 9.37 12.56 -38.09
#